data_AF-A0A8S2M3J0-F1
#
_entry.id   AF-A0A8S2M3J0-F1
#
_cell.length_a   1.000
_cell.length_b   1.000
_cell.length_c   1.000
_cell.angle_alpha   90.00
_cell.angle_beta   90.00
_cell.angle_gamma   90.00
#
_symmetry.space_group_name_H-M   'P 1'
#
loop_
_entity.id
_entity.type
_entity.pdbx_description
1 polymer ?
#
loop_
_entity_poly.entity_id
_entity_poly.type
_entity_poly.pdbx_seq_one_letter_code
_entity_poly.pdbx_strand_id
1 'polypeptide(L)'
;MFVNSDVVKVGIDELGKVITENGLETDVGVCLLHKHFDMSDDEILLEIPLDGASKLSPVNRAALKSEILPYMWKMNKHSRWTPLEFTLSTKCMQSKLEKVMRNQAFIQEIGNILTRLQIHDVLGISTDSQPLETSGLLVFQAL
;
A
#
# COMPACT_ATOMS: atom_id res chain seq x y z
N MET A 1 -8.04 -17.25 8.21
CA MET A 1 -6.98 -17.31 9.25
C MET A 1 -7.23 -16.14 10.18
N PHE A 2 -7.46 -16.38 11.47
CA PHE A 2 -7.63 -15.29 12.44
C PHE A 2 -6.26 -14.91 12.97
N VAL A 3 -5.83 -13.68 12.71
CA VAL A 3 -4.59 -13.14 13.27
C VAL A 3 -4.93 -12.41 14.57
N ASN A 4 -4.15 -12.67 15.62
CA ASN A 4 -4.33 -12.02 16.91
C ASN A 4 -4.11 -10.51 16.77
N SER A 5 -5.07 -9.70 17.26
CA SER A 5 -5.00 -8.23 17.22
C SER A 5 -3.76 -7.66 17.91
N ASP A 6 -3.25 -8.32 18.96
CA ASP A 6 -2.04 -7.90 19.65
C ASP A 6 -0.81 -8.05 18.75
N VAL A 7 -0.76 -9.13 17.95
CA VAL A 7 0.32 -9.36 16.98
C VAL A 7 0.27 -8.34 15.85
N VAL A 8 -0.93 -7.99 15.37
CA VAL A 8 -1.12 -6.92 14.37
C VAL A 8 -0.64 -5.59 14.93
N LYS A 9 -0.97 -5.27 16.19
CA LYS A 9 -0.53 -4.04 16.84
C LYS A 9 0.99 -3.97 16.98
N VAL A 10 1.64 -5.04 17.45
CA VAL A 10 3.11 -5.14 17.48
C VAL A 10 3.69 -4.95 16.07
N GLY A 11 3.07 -5.57 15.06
CA GLY A 11 3.46 -5.38 13.67
C GLY A 11 3.41 -3.93 13.22
N ILE A 12 2.32 -3.21 13.49
CA ILE A 12 2.18 -1.78 13.16
C ILE A 12 3.29 -0.96 13.84
N ASP A 13 3.54 -1.19 15.12
CA ASP A 13 4.55 -0.47 15.90
C ASP A 13 5.97 -0.70 15.32
N GLU A 14 6.32 -1.95 15.00
CA GLU A 14 7.62 -2.29 14.39
C GLU A 14 7.78 -1.73 12.97
N LEU A 15 6.74 -1.82 12.14
CA LEU A 15 6.76 -1.29 10.77
C LEU A 15 6.89 0.24 10.77
N GLY A 16 6.15 0.93 11.64
CA GLY A 16 6.22 2.38 11.76
C GLY A 16 7.61 2.86 12.18
N LYS A 17 8.28 2.10 13.06
CA LYS A 17 9.67 2.38 13.45
C LYS A 17 10.61 2.29 12.25
N VAL A 18 10.54 1.20 11.47
CA VAL A 18 11.39 1.01 10.28
C VAL A 18 11.16 2.09 9.23
N ILE A 19 9.91 2.51 9.01
CA ILE A 19 9.59 3.62 8.10
C ILE A 19 10.30 4.91 8.56
N THR A 20 10.21 5.23 9.85
CA THR A 20 10.79 6.44 10.44
C THR A 20 12.32 6.40 10.41
N GLU A 21 12.94 5.28 10.76
CA GLU A 21 14.41 5.13 10.76
C GLU A 21 15.01 5.26 9.35
N ASN A 22 14.20 5.04 8.31
CA ASN A 22 14.59 5.20 6.91
C ASN A 22 14.23 6.56 6.30
N GLY A 23 13.62 7.49 7.06
CA GLY A 23 13.20 8.80 6.54
C GLY A 23 12.12 8.73 5.46
N LEU A 24 11.19 7.78 5.61
CA LEU A 24 10.10 7.49 4.66
C LEU A 24 8.70 7.78 5.24
N GLU A 25 8.61 8.41 6.40
CA GLU A 25 7.36 8.70 7.12
C GLU A 25 6.39 9.61 6.33
N THR A 26 6.90 10.37 5.36
CA THR A 26 6.11 11.19 4.44
C THR A 26 5.75 10.49 3.12
N ASP A 27 6.35 9.33 2.86
CA ASP A 27 6.26 8.64 1.58
C ASP A 27 5.54 7.30 1.67
N VAL A 28 5.60 6.63 2.83
CA VAL A 28 5.07 5.28 3.03
C VAL A 28 4.19 5.21 4.28
N GLY A 29 3.03 4.58 4.14
CA GLY A 29 2.15 4.18 5.23
C GLY A 29 1.98 2.67 5.34
N VAL A 30 1.52 2.22 6.51
CA VAL A 30 1.07 0.85 6.74
C VAL A 30 -0.43 0.77 6.48
N CYS A 31 -0.88 -0.20 5.69
CA CYS A 31 -2.29 -0.38 5.36
C CYS A 31 -2.80 -1.76 5.78
N LEU A 32 -4.09 -1.84 6.11
CA LEU A 32 -4.79 -3.10 6.32
C LEU A 32 -5.22 -3.67 4.97
N LEU A 33 -4.94 -4.95 4.75
CA LEU A 33 -5.32 -5.66 3.55
C LEU A 33 -6.76 -6.19 3.71
N HIS A 34 -7.74 -5.33 3.45
CA HIS A 34 -9.14 -5.74 3.33
C HIS A 34 -9.47 -6.07 1.86
N LYS A 35 -10.07 -7.24 1.60
CA LYS A 35 -10.50 -7.66 0.26
C LYS A 35 -12.01 -7.87 0.25
N HIS A 36 -12.75 -7.11 -0.56
CA HIS A 36 -14.15 -7.42 -0.90
C HIS A 36 -14.54 -7.07 -2.34
N PHE A 37 -13.60 -7.12 -3.30
CA PHE A 37 -13.95 -6.93 -4.71
C PHE A 37 -13.72 -8.24 -5.48
N ASP A 38 -14.81 -8.80 -5.99
CA ASP A 38 -14.73 -9.79 -7.07
C ASP A 38 -14.16 -9.06 -8.29
N MET A 39 -12.96 -9.46 -8.70
CA MET A 39 -12.26 -8.91 -9.87
C MET A 39 -11.86 -10.06 -10.78
N SER A 40 -11.96 -9.82 -12.08
CA SER A 40 -11.37 -10.69 -13.09
C SER A 40 -9.84 -10.56 -13.11
N ASP A 41 -9.16 -11.55 -13.71
CA ASP A 41 -7.69 -11.58 -13.78
C ASP A 41 -7.10 -10.41 -14.59
N ASP A 42 -7.89 -9.79 -15.48
CA ASP A 42 -7.49 -8.64 -16.32
C ASP A 42 -7.87 -7.29 -15.69
N GLU A 43 -8.52 -7.30 -14.53
CA GLU A 43 -8.89 -6.11 -13.80
C GLU A 43 -7.83 -5.74 -12.75
N ILE A 44 -7.69 -4.44 -12.57
CA ILE A 44 -6.92 -3.86 -11.49
C ILE A 44 -7.80 -2.90 -10.70
N LEU A 45 -7.45 -2.68 -9.44
CA LEU A 45 -8.12 -1.73 -8.60
C LEU A 45 -7.43 -0.37 -8.76
N LEU A 46 -8.09 0.57 -9.46
CA LEU A 46 -7.55 1.89 -9.76
C LEU A 46 -8.20 2.95 -8.87
N GLU A 47 -7.37 3.72 -8.18
CA GLU A 47 -7.76 4.95 -7.51
C GLU A 47 -7.89 6.06 -8.56
N ILE A 48 -9.12 6.57 -8.70
CA ILE A 48 -9.47 7.65 -9.61
C ILE A 48 -9.71 8.90 -8.77
N PRO A 49 -8.93 9.98 -8.96
CA PRO A 49 -9.18 11.24 -8.26
C PRO A 49 -10.52 11.82 -8.73
N LEU A 50 -11.30 12.32 -7.77
CA LEU A 50 -12.52 13.09 -7.95
C LEU A 50 -12.34 14.44 -7.24
N ASP A 51 -13.10 15.46 -7.58
CA ASP A 51 -12.94 16.78 -6.95
C ASP A 51 -13.09 16.68 -5.42
N GLY A 52 -11.97 16.82 -4.70
CA GLY A 52 -11.88 16.73 -3.25
C GLY A 52 -11.95 15.31 -2.66
N ALA A 53 -11.91 14.26 -3.49
CA ALA A 53 -12.00 12.87 -3.03
C ALA A 53 -11.22 11.93 -3.97
N SER A 54 -11.20 10.64 -3.65
CA SER A 54 -10.83 9.60 -4.60
C SER A 54 -11.83 8.45 -4.55
N LYS A 55 -11.95 7.76 -5.68
CA LYS A 55 -12.78 6.56 -5.79
C LYS A 55 -11.91 5.41 -6.24
N LEU A 56 -11.96 4.33 -5.50
CA LEU A 56 -11.36 3.07 -5.87
C LEU A 56 -12.33 2.27 -6.74
N SER A 57 -11.92 1.80 -7.92
CA SER A 57 -12.80 1.06 -8.84
C SER A 57 -12.04 0.01 -9.64
N PRO A 58 -12.62 -1.20 -9.82
CA PRO A 58 -12.10 -2.17 -10.77
C PRO A 58 -12.12 -1.58 -12.18
N VAL A 59 -11.02 -1.71 -12.90
CA VAL A 59 -10.90 -1.29 -14.29
C VAL A 59 -10.11 -2.33 -15.07
N ASN A 60 -10.50 -2.58 -16.32
CA ASN A 60 -9.74 -3.45 -17.19
C ASN A 60 -8.41 -2.76 -17.56
N ARG A 61 -7.29 -3.43 -17.26
CA ARG A 61 -5.96 -2.86 -17.47
C ARG A 61 -5.67 -2.55 -18.94
N ALA A 62 -6.14 -3.38 -19.86
CA ALA A 62 -5.92 -3.20 -21.29
C ALA A 62 -6.73 -2.03 -21.89
N ALA A 63 -7.80 -1.60 -21.20
CA ALA A 63 -8.61 -0.45 -21.63
C ALA A 63 -8.00 0.90 -21.23
N LEU A 64 -7.00 0.91 -20.34
CA LEU A 64 -6.37 2.14 -19.87
C LEU A 64 -5.40 2.70 -20.92
N LYS A 65 -5.58 3.99 -21.24
CA LYS A 65 -4.68 4.75 -22.12
C LYS A 65 -3.61 5.55 -21.36
N SER A 66 -3.79 5.68 -20.05
CA SER A 66 -2.91 6.44 -19.17
C SER A 66 -1.88 5.53 -18.52
N GLU A 67 -0.69 6.05 -18.25
CA GLU A 67 0.28 5.37 -17.39
C GLU A 67 -0.27 5.28 -15.96
N ILE A 68 -0.13 4.11 -15.36
CA ILE A 68 -0.55 3.82 -13.99
C ILE A 68 0.63 3.35 -13.17
N LEU A 69 0.60 3.63 -11.87
CA LEU A 69 1.62 3.19 -10.93
C LEU A 69 0.97 2.44 -9.78
N PRO A 70 1.58 1.34 -9.33
CA PRO A 70 1.16 0.70 -8.09
C PRO A 70 1.46 1.61 -6.90
N TYR A 71 0.49 1.80 -6.03
CA TYR A 71 0.69 2.56 -4.79
C TYR A 71 0.48 1.70 -3.55
N MET A 72 -0.31 0.63 -3.60
CA MET A 72 -0.48 -0.30 -2.49
C MET A 72 0.12 -1.68 -2.82
N TRP A 73 0.82 -2.25 -1.86
CA TRP A 73 1.57 -3.48 -2.03
C TRP A 73 1.32 -4.42 -0.86
N LYS A 74 1.16 -5.71 -1.19
CA LYS A 74 1.24 -6.79 -0.21
C LYS A 74 2.45 -7.65 -0.46
N MET A 75 2.86 -8.36 0.57
CA MET A 75 3.83 -9.43 0.44
C MET A 75 3.10 -10.77 0.59
N ASN A 76 3.43 -11.76 -0.24
CA ASN A 76 2.89 -13.10 -0.07
C ASN A 76 3.77 -13.95 0.87
N LYS A 77 3.28 -15.14 1.22
CA LYS A 77 4.00 -16.14 2.04
C LYS A 77 5.38 -16.58 1.50
N HIS A 78 5.72 -16.24 0.25
CA HIS A 78 7.01 -16.52 -0.36
C HIS A 78 7.91 -15.27 -0.41
N SER A 79 7.60 -14.26 0.41
CA SER A 79 8.34 -13.00 0.49
C SER A 79 8.43 -12.24 -0.83
N ARG A 80 7.42 -12.42 -1.71
CA ARG A 80 7.32 -11.65 -2.97
C ARG A 80 6.30 -10.54 -2.80
N TRP A 81 6.73 -9.33 -3.11
CA TRP A 81 5.86 -8.15 -3.19
C TRP A 81 4.97 -8.22 -4.43
N THR A 82 3.71 -7.87 -4.28
CA THR A 82 2.72 -7.88 -5.34
C THR A 82 1.85 -6.62 -5.20
N PRO A 83 1.67 -5.84 -6.29
CA PRO A 83 0.82 -4.67 -6.25
C PRO A 83 -0.64 -5.09 -6.09
N LEU A 84 -1.39 -4.32 -5.31
CA LEU A 84 -2.82 -4.53 -5.07
C LEU A 84 -3.67 -3.42 -5.69
N GLU A 85 -3.24 -2.18 -5.49
CA GLU A 85 -3.98 -1.00 -5.92
C GLU A 85 -3.05 -0.07 -6.70
N PHE A 86 -3.63 0.60 -7.68
CA PHE A 86 -2.95 1.42 -8.65
C PHE A 86 -3.54 2.81 -8.65
N THR A 87 -2.75 3.80 -9.06
CA THR A 87 -3.20 5.18 -9.25
C THR A 87 -2.67 5.68 -10.59
N LEU A 88 -3.14 6.86 -11.02
CA LEU A 88 -2.61 7.50 -12.22
C LEU A 88 -1.17 7.97 -11.98
N SER A 89 -0.33 7.78 -12.99
CA SER A 89 1.07 8.20 -12.94
C SER A 89 1.17 9.73 -12.82
N THR A 90 1.86 10.19 -11.77
CA THR A 90 2.24 11.59 -11.58
C THR A 90 3.73 11.66 -11.26
N LYS A 91 4.38 12.79 -11.55
CA LYS A 91 5.81 12.98 -11.22
C LYS A 91 6.09 12.78 -9.72
N CYS A 92 5.17 13.24 -8.87
CA CYS A 92 5.27 13.06 -7.42
C CYS A 92 5.25 11.56 -7.05
N MET A 93 4.26 10.82 -7.56
CA MET A 93 4.13 9.38 -7.31
C MET A 93 5.34 8.60 -7.85
N GLN A 94 5.81 8.91 -9.06
CA GLN A 94 7.02 8.31 -9.63
C GLN A 94 8.22 8.51 -8.70
N SER A 95 8.45 9.75 -8.25
CA SER A 95 9.54 10.08 -7.34
C SER A 95 9.45 9.33 -6.00
N LYS A 96 8.25 9.26 -5.39
CA LYS A 96 8.01 8.50 -4.15
C LYS A 96 8.30 7.02 -4.36
N LEU A 97 7.71 6.42 -5.40
CA LEU A 97 7.89 5.01 -5.70
C LEU A 97 9.36 4.66 -5.96
N GLU A 98 10.07 5.49 -6.74
CA GLU A 98 11.51 5.31 -6.97
C GLU A 98 12.32 5.40 -5.68
N LYS A 99 12.03 6.38 -4.81
CA LYS A 99 12.71 6.53 -3.51
C LYS A 99 12.55 5.27 -2.67
N VAL A 100 11.32 4.74 -2.57
CA VAL A 100 11.02 3.53 -1.78
C VAL A 100 11.64 2.29 -2.41
N MET A 101 11.49 2.07 -3.71
CA MET A 101 12.02 0.90 -4.40
C MET A 101 13.56 0.86 -4.45
N ARG A 102 14.24 2.02 -4.41
CA ARG A 102 15.71 2.06 -4.32
C ARG A 102 16.22 1.75 -2.91
N ASN A 103 15.39 1.88 -1.87
CA ASN A 103 15.76 1.53 -0.49
C ASN A 103 15.58 0.02 -0.23
N GLN A 104 16.54 -0.78 -0.71
CA GLN A 104 16.49 -2.24 -0.59
C GLN A 104 16.51 -2.72 0.87
N ALA A 105 17.21 -2.00 1.76
CA ALA A 105 17.26 -2.32 3.19
C ALA A 105 15.86 -2.21 3.82
N PHE A 106 15.17 -1.10 3.56
CA PHE A 106 13.78 -0.90 3.97
C PHE A 106 12.85 -2.01 3.46
N ILE A 107 12.89 -2.32 2.16
CA ILE A 107 12.02 -3.34 1.55
C ILE A 107 12.24 -4.72 2.19
N GLN A 108 13.51 -5.06 2.44
CA GLN A 108 13.85 -6.33 3.07
C GLN A 108 13.41 -6.38 4.54
N GLU A 109 13.61 -5.31 5.29
CA GLU A 109 13.28 -5.26 6.72
C GLU A 109 11.77 -5.33 6.97
N ILE A 110 10.97 -4.57 6.22
CA ILE A 110 9.51 -4.66 6.25
C ILE A 110 9.07 -6.09 5.91
N GLY A 111 9.63 -6.69 4.86
CA GLY A 111 9.30 -8.06 4.47
C GLY A 111 9.65 -9.09 5.56
N ASN A 112 10.77 -8.88 6.26
CA ASN A 112 11.16 -9.73 7.38
C ASN A 112 10.16 -9.63 8.54
N ILE A 113 9.69 -8.43 8.88
CA ILE A 113 8.69 -8.22 9.94
C ILE A 113 7.37 -8.90 9.58
N LEU A 114 6.85 -8.63 8.37
CA LEU A 114 5.58 -9.21 7.89
C LEU A 114 5.63 -10.75 7.86
N THR A 115 6.77 -11.32 7.47
CA THR A 115 6.96 -12.79 7.44
C THR A 115 7.09 -13.36 8.84
N ARG A 116 7.96 -12.80 9.69
CA ARG A 116 8.23 -13.29 11.05
C ARG A 116 6.98 -13.30 11.92
N LEU A 117 6.17 -12.24 11.82
CA LEU A 117 4.92 -12.11 12.58
C LEU A 117 3.73 -12.82 11.91
N GLN A 118 3.91 -13.38 10.71
CA GLN A 118 2.86 -14.03 9.93
C GLN A 118 1.64 -13.13 9.65
N ILE A 119 1.88 -11.84 9.48
CA ILE A 119 0.86 -10.80 9.26
C ILE A 119 0.79 -10.32 7.80
N HIS A 120 1.52 -10.99 6.89
CA HIS A 120 1.62 -10.64 5.47
C HIS A 120 0.29 -10.70 4.69
N ASP A 121 -0.71 -11.44 5.21
CA ASP A 121 -2.07 -11.47 4.64
C ASP A 121 -2.99 -10.40 5.24
N VAL A 122 -2.55 -9.66 6.26
CA VAL A 122 -3.33 -8.65 6.98
C VAL A 122 -2.79 -7.25 6.80
N LEU A 123 -1.47 -7.08 6.69
CA LEU A 123 -0.82 -5.78 6.57
C LEU A 123 0.02 -5.69 5.28
N GLY A 124 0.01 -4.50 4.69
CA GLY A 124 0.81 -4.12 3.54
C GLY A 124 1.41 -2.73 3.72
N ILE A 125 2.02 -2.23 2.66
CA ILE A 125 2.54 -0.87 2.58
C ILE A 125 1.87 -0.11 1.44
N SER A 126 1.69 1.19 1.62
CA SER A 126 1.21 2.08 0.57
C SER A 126 2.10 3.30 0.44
N THR A 127 2.40 3.72 -0.79
CA THR A 127 2.92 5.05 -1.06
C THR A 127 1.75 6.01 -1.18
N ASP A 128 1.71 7.07 -0.37
CA ASP A 128 0.58 8.01 -0.36
C ASP A 128 0.41 8.66 -1.75
N SER A 129 -0.77 8.47 -2.36
CA SER A 129 -1.15 9.01 -3.66
C SER A 129 -1.54 10.48 -3.61
N GLN A 130 -1.83 11.00 -2.42
CA GLN A 130 -2.19 12.40 -2.24
C GLN A 130 -1.00 13.25 -1.77
N PRO A 131 -1.00 14.56 -2.08
CA PRO A 131 -0.14 15.52 -1.39
C PRO A 131 -0.53 15.59 0.09
N LEU A 132 0.45 15.57 0.99
CA LEU A 132 0.28 15.59 2.45
C LEU A 132 -0.55 16.78 2.99
N GLU A 133 -0.86 17.78 2.16
CA GLU A 133 -1.69 18.93 2.52
C GLU A 133 -3.18 18.58 2.68
N THR A 134 -3.64 17.42 2.18
CA THR A 134 -5.04 16.97 2.31
C THR A 134 -5.24 15.76 3.24
N SER A 135 -4.17 15.18 3.79
CA SER A 135 -4.21 13.93 4.57
C SER A 135 -4.66 14.16 6.03
N GLY A 136 -5.85 14.74 6.20
CA GLY A 136 -6.62 14.59 7.42
C GLY A 136 -7.11 13.16 7.52
N LEU A 137 -6.38 12.31 8.25
CA LEU A 137 -6.86 11.06 8.89
C LEU A 137 -8.10 10.43 8.23
N LEU A 138 -7.91 9.68 7.13
CA LEU A 138 -8.89 8.67 6.72
C LEU A 138 -8.74 7.46 7.63
N VAL A 139 -9.22 7.61 8.87
CA VAL A 139 -9.60 6.48 9.71
C VAL A 139 -10.82 5.86 9.04
N PHE A 140 -10.65 4.69 8.43
CA PHE A 140 -11.77 3.85 8.04
C PHE A 140 -12.56 3.48 9.29
N GLN A 141 -13.61 4.25 9.61
CA GLN A 141 -14.69 3.76 10.45
C GLN A 141 -15.44 2.72 9.62
N ALA A 142 -15.25 1.46 9.98
CA ALA A 142 -16.12 0.38 9.55
C ALA A 142 -17.54 0.66 10.07
N LEU A 143 -18.49 0.78 9.14
CA LEU A 143 -19.91 0.54 9.37
C LEU A 143 -20.37 -0.51 8.34
#